data_AF-A0A2I2KSG8-F1
#
_entry.id   AF-A0A2I2KSG8-F1
#
_cell.length_a   1.000
_cell.length_b   1.000
_cell.length_c   1.000
_cell.angle_alpha   90.00
_cell.angle_beta   90.00
_cell.angle_gamma   90.00
#
_symmetry.space_group_name_H-M   'P 1'
#
loop_
_entity.id
_entity.type
_entity.pdbx_description
1 polymer ?
#
loop_
_entity_poly.entity_id
_entity_poly.type
_entity_poly.pdbx_seq_one_letter_code
_entity_poly.pdbx_strand_id
1 'polypeptide(L)'
;MSSLVGELRDTNSPVTRYLREAFPHHKPIQAAYRARAGTVRLVPPAGVAGGTQGAAIDWWLRFLVDPEPSLDLAVWSCLRAGPAGWARAGMQMLYALGGVDDSLTLHAVDPEVWRDRPDRWMARLCYALALLVEPLRNPAALLGSRLMQLDEDAGPRELAALATADEVADLIAMRDLASETLLPALAGKPAESGPNVRWQRGSPRRRRPDRRGSVAGRQGESGWQPPQGAWMLYVPPAGFEPAHPPPEGGALSPELRGLWGNAAYVTRRERRIARPGAP
;
A
#
# COMPACT_ATOMS: atom_id res chain seq x y z
N MET A 1 -10.07 -3.46 19.14
CA MET A 1 -10.64 -2.42 18.26
C MET A 1 -11.20 -3.11 17.04
N SER A 2 -12.47 -2.86 16.72
CA SER A 2 -13.09 -3.28 15.46
C SER A 2 -12.41 -2.54 14.30
N SER A 3 -12.21 -3.23 13.17
CA SER A 3 -11.77 -2.55 11.95
C SER A 3 -12.91 -1.68 11.42
N LEU A 4 -12.59 -0.61 10.69
CA LEU A 4 -13.60 0.24 10.06
C LEU A 4 -14.51 -0.55 9.10
N VAL A 5 -13.98 -1.57 8.42
CA VAL A 5 -14.79 -2.50 7.62
C VAL A 5 -15.78 -3.28 8.50
N GLY A 6 -15.35 -3.71 9.68
CA GLY A 6 -16.23 -4.34 10.68
C GLY A 6 -17.34 -3.40 11.14
N GLU A 7 -17.00 -2.16 11.47
CA GLU A 7 -17.95 -1.09 11.81
C GLU A 7 -18.94 -0.84 10.67
N LEU A 8 -18.47 -0.75 9.43
CA LEU A 8 -19.32 -0.55 8.24
C LEU A 8 -20.26 -1.72 7.94
N ARG A 9 -19.88 -2.95 8.30
CA ARG A 9 -20.72 -4.14 8.15
C ARG A 9 -21.83 -4.18 9.21
N ASP A 10 -21.57 -3.64 10.39
CA ASP A 10 -22.60 -3.47 11.42
C ASP A 10 -23.47 -2.24 11.12
N THR A 11 -24.73 -2.47 10.78
CA THR A 11 -25.66 -1.38 10.48
C THR A 11 -25.99 -0.50 11.69
N ASN A 12 -25.74 -1.00 12.90
CA ASN A 12 -26.02 -0.31 14.16
C ASN A 12 -24.78 0.40 14.72
N SER A 13 -23.61 0.18 14.12
CA SER A 13 -22.39 0.90 14.44
C SER A 13 -22.63 2.43 14.43
N PRO A 14 -22.12 3.17 15.43
CA PRO A 14 -22.16 4.63 15.41
C PRO A 14 -21.54 5.22 14.13
N VAL A 15 -20.49 4.60 13.60
CA VAL A 15 -19.83 5.02 12.36
C VAL A 15 -20.75 4.82 11.16
N THR A 16 -21.37 3.64 11.03
CA THR A 16 -22.30 3.36 9.93
C THR A 16 -23.51 4.28 9.96
N ARG A 17 -24.05 4.55 11.16
CA ARG A 17 -25.16 5.48 11.34
C ARG A 17 -24.77 6.89 10.92
N TYR A 18 -23.66 7.40 11.43
CA TYR A 18 -23.14 8.71 11.07
C TYR A 18 -22.95 8.85 9.55
N LEU A 19 -22.31 7.88 8.90
CA LEU A 19 -22.05 7.95 7.45
C LEU A 19 -23.35 7.90 6.62
N ARG A 20 -24.36 7.17 7.07
CA ARG A 20 -25.67 7.15 6.39
C ARG A 20 -26.43 8.45 6.56
N GLU A 21 -26.35 9.06 7.73
CA GLU A 21 -26.97 10.35 8.03
C GLU A 21 -26.25 11.50 7.30
N ALA A 22 -24.92 11.50 7.29
CA ALA A 22 -24.11 12.53 6.62
C ALA A 22 -24.11 12.39 5.09
N PHE A 23 -24.16 11.15 4.57
CA PHE A 23 -24.12 10.86 3.12
C PHE A 23 -25.31 10.02 2.67
N PRO A 24 -26.56 10.54 2.77
CA PRO A 24 -27.77 9.76 2.48
C PRO A 24 -27.86 9.32 1.01
N HIS A 25 -27.19 10.02 0.10
CA HIS A 25 -27.24 9.78 -1.35
C HIS A 25 -26.06 8.96 -1.91
N HIS A 26 -25.26 8.31 -1.05
CA HIS A 26 -24.10 7.54 -1.51
C HIS A 26 -24.47 6.41 -2.50
N LYS A 27 -25.63 5.75 -2.33
CA LYS A 27 -26.08 4.69 -3.25
C LYS A 27 -26.39 5.21 -4.65
N PRO A 28 -27.22 6.26 -4.84
CA PRO A 28 -27.39 6.91 -6.14
C PRO A 28 -26.08 7.34 -6.79
N ILE A 29 -25.17 7.96 -6.03
CA ILE A 29 -23.87 8.41 -6.55
C ILE A 29 -23.03 7.22 -7.03
N GLN A 30 -22.93 6.15 -6.24
CA GLN A 30 -22.23 4.93 -6.64
C GLN A 30 -22.85 4.27 -7.88
N ALA A 31 -24.18 4.24 -7.97
CA ALA A 31 -24.88 3.68 -9.13
C ALA A 31 -24.62 4.51 -10.39
N ALA A 32 -24.73 5.85 -10.29
CA ALA A 32 -24.43 6.77 -11.38
C ALA A 32 -22.96 6.68 -11.82
N TYR A 33 -22.04 6.57 -10.85
CA TYR A 33 -20.63 6.34 -11.12
C TYR A 33 -20.43 5.02 -11.90
N ARG A 34 -20.98 3.90 -11.41
CA ARG A 34 -20.89 2.59 -12.09
C ARG A 34 -21.49 2.60 -13.49
N ALA A 35 -22.61 3.29 -13.69
CA ALA A 35 -23.23 3.43 -15.00
C ALA A 35 -22.36 4.23 -15.98
N ARG A 36 -21.59 5.21 -15.47
CA ARG A 36 -20.68 6.06 -16.26
C ARG A 36 -19.29 5.47 -16.45
N ALA A 37 -18.84 4.60 -15.55
CA ALA A 37 -17.51 4.00 -15.57
C ALA A 37 -17.24 3.17 -16.85
N GLY A 38 -18.29 2.82 -17.59
CA GLY A 38 -18.18 2.15 -18.87
C GLY A 38 -17.80 0.68 -18.74
N THR A 39 -17.30 0.11 -19.84
CA THR A 39 -16.90 -1.30 -19.88
C THR A 39 -15.57 -1.49 -19.18
N VAL A 40 -15.46 -2.60 -18.43
CA VAL A 40 -14.20 -3.09 -17.86
C VAL A 40 -13.12 -3.15 -18.94
N ARG A 41 -12.03 -2.39 -18.74
CA ARG A 41 -10.90 -2.34 -19.69
C ARG A 41 -9.80 -3.34 -19.35
N LEU A 42 -9.69 -3.73 -18.07
CA LEU A 42 -8.66 -4.65 -17.61
C LEU A 42 -9.28 -5.70 -16.68
N VAL A 43 -9.18 -6.97 -17.09
CA VAL A 43 -9.52 -8.14 -16.30
C VAL A 43 -8.21 -8.84 -15.95
N PRO A 44 -7.85 -9.00 -14.68
CA PRO A 44 -6.62 -9.71 -14.35
C PRO A 44 -6.76 -11.19 -14.69
N PRO A 45 -5.62 -11.84 -14.96
CA PRO A 45 -5.55 -13.28 -15.03
C PRO A 45 -6.10 -13.98 -13.77
N ALA A 46 -6.58 -15.21 -13.96
CA ALA A 46 -6.92 -16.07 -12.85
C ALA A 46 -5.67 -16.33 -11.98
N GLY A 47 -5.80 -16.17 -10.66
CA GLY A 47 -4.69 -16.39 -9.72
C GLY A 47 -3.98 -15.12 -9.23
N VAL A 48 -4.26 -13.95 -9.81
CA VAL A 48 -3.77 -12.67 -9.29
C VAL A 48 -4.36 -12.39 -7.90
N ALA A 49 -3.50 -12.07 -6.93
CA ALA A 49 -3.92 -11.68 -5.59
C ALA A 49 -4.48 -10.24 -5.61
N GLY A 50 -5.78 -10.08 -5.94
CA GLY A 50 -6.40 -8.77 -6.17
C GLY A 50 -6.20 -7.74 -5.05
N GLY A 51 -6.16 -8.16 -3.78
CA GLY A 51 -5.91 -7.27 -2.64
C GLY A 51 -4.49 -6.69 -2.62
N THR A 52 -3.48 -7.53 -2.88
CA THR A 52 -2.06 -7.16 -2.96
C THR A 52 -1.80 -6.34 -4.22
N GLN A 53 -2.31 -6.83 -5.35
CA GLN A 53 -2.22 -6.18 -6.65
C GLN A 53 -2.78 -4.74 -6.61
N GLY A 54 -3.89 -4.55 -5.90
CA GLY A 54 -4.45 -3.23 -5.72
C GLY A 54 -3.64 -2.29 -4.84
N ALA A 55 -2.97 -2.82 -3.82
CA ALA A 55 -2.04 -2.00 -3.04
C ALA A 55 -0.76 -1.67 -3.83
N ALA A 56 -0.35 -2.57 -4.73
CA ALA A 56 0.84 -2.39 -5.56
C ALA A 56 0.63 -1.31 -6.61
N ILE A 57 -0.53 -1.26 -7.28
CA ILE A 57 -0.81 -0.13 -8.19
C ILE A 57 -0.88 1.20 -7.43
N ASP A 58 -1.40 1.22 -6.20
CA ASP A 58 -1.41 2.45 -5.38
C ASP A 58 0.03 2.94 -5.16
N TRP A 59 0.98 2.06 -4.86
CA TRP A 59 2.41 2.41 -4.76
C TRP A 59 2.96 3.00 -6.05
N TRP A 60 2.70 2.36 -7.19
CA TRP A 60 3.21 2.84 -8.47
C TRP A 60 2.66 4.23 -8.80
N LEU A 61 1.37 4.45 -8.58
CA LEU A 61 0.76 5.74 -8.85
C LEU A 61 1.32 6.83 -7.96
N ARG A 62 1.64 6.55 -6.68
CA ARG A 62 2.36 7.50 -5.81
C ARG A 62 3.69 7.90 -6.41
N PHE A 63 4.49 6.95 -6.89
CA PHE A 63 5.77 7.24 -7.53
C PHE A 63 5.65 8.06 -8.83
N LEU A 64 4.49 8.06 -9.48
CA LEU A 64 4.24 8.83 -10.70
C LEU A 64 3.71 10.24 -10.43
N VAL A 65 3.00 10.46 -9.32
CA VAL A 65 2.30 11.73 -9.05
C VAL A 65 2.95 12.55 -7.95
N ASP A 66 3.58 11.92 -6.97
CA ASP A 66 4.21 12.60 -5.85
C ASP A 66 5.70 12.84 -6.16
N PRO A 67 6.19 14.09 -6.11
CA PRO A 67 7.62 14.36 -6.26
C PRO A 67 8.47 13.84 -5.07
N GLU A 68 7.87 13.61 -3.91
CA GLU A 68 8.53 13.18 -2.67
C GLU A 68 7.81 11.97 -2.04
N PRO A 69 7.71 10.82 -2.74
CA PRO A 69 6.93 9.68 -2.28
C PRO A 69 7.52 9.09 -1.00
N SER A 70 6.66 8.91 0.01
CA SER A 70 7.02 8.36 1.32
C SER A 70 6.95 6.83 1.35
N LEU A 71 7.95 6.19 1.99
CA LEU A 71 7.97 4.74 2.26
C LEU A 71 7.61 4.39 3.72
N ASP A 72 7.10 5.35 4.50
CA ASP A 72 6.90 5.23 5.95
C ASP A 72 6.11 3.96 6.33
N LEU A 73 5.02 3.67 5.62
CA LEU A 73 4.17 2.51 5.92
C LEU A 73 4.94 1.19 5.80
N ALA A 74 5.79 1.04 4.79
CA ALA A 74 6.59 -0.15 4.61
C ALA A 74 7.68 -0.25 5.68
N VAL A 75 8.33 0.87 6.03
CA VAL A 75 9.33 0.91 7.12
C VAL A 75 8.70 0.54 8.45
N TRP A 76 7.56 1.15 8.81
CA TRP A 76 6.85 0.85 10.05
C TRP A 76 6.41 -0.61 10.14
N SER A 77 6.00 -1.22 9.03
CA SER A 77 5.65 -2.64 9.02
C SER A 77 6.85 -3.52 9.33
N CYS A 78 8.00 -3.25 8.70
CA CYS A 78 9.23 -4.00 8.95
C CYS A 78 9.71 -3.83 10.40
N LEU A 79 9.71 -2.62 10.94
CA LEU A 79 10.11 -2.35 12.33
C LEU A 79 9.21 -3.09 13.34
N ARG A 80 7.90 -3.17 13.09
CA ARG A 80 6.95 -3.86 13.99
C ARG A 80 7.06 -5.37 13.93
N ALA A 81 7.51 -5.93 12.82
CA ALA A 81 7.68 -7.36 12.64
C ALA A 81 8.91 -7.92 13.37
N GLY A 82 9.86 -7.06 13.76
CA GLY A 82 11.05 -7.47 14.49
C GLY A 82 11.98 -8.34 13.63
N PRO A 83 12.52 -9.46 14.15
CA PRO A 83 13.60 -10.21 13.49
C PRO A 83 13.14 -11.13 12.36
N ALA A 84 11.92 -10.98 11.83
CA ALA A 84 11.43 -11.84 10.76
C ALA A 84 12.29 -11.69 9.48
N GLY A 85 12.60 -12.81 8.80
CA GLY A 85 13.45 -12.81 7.59
C GLY A 85 12.94 -11.87 6.50
N TRP A 86 11.64 -11.87 6.24
CA TRP A 86 11.01 -10.96 5.29
C TRP A 86 11.11 -9.48 5.70
N ALA A 87 11.11 -9.18 7.00
CA ALA A 87 11.23 -7.81 7.50
C ALA A 87 12.66 -7.29 7.33
N ARG A 88 13.65 -8.17 7.51
CA ARG A 88 15.06 -7.88 7.18
C ARG A 88 15.24 -7.62 5.68
N ALA A 89 14.72 -8.49 4.82
CA ALA A 89 14.74 -8.30 3.36
C ALA A 89 14.07 -6.98 2.95
N GLY A 90 12.93 -6.67 3.59
CA GLY A 90 12.22 -5.41 3.42
C GLY A 90 13.07 -4.19 3.81
N MET A 91 13.67 -4.18 4.99
CA MET A 91 14.54 -3.08 5.43
C MET A 91 15.74 -2.87 4.51
N GLN A 92 16.36 -3.95 4.02
CA GLN A 92 17.46 -3.85 3.04
C GLN A 92 16.99 -3.22 1.73
N MET A 93 15.79 -3.59 1.25
CA MET A 93 15.19 -2.97 0.06
C MET A 93 14.91 -1.48 0.28
N LEU A 94 14.30 -1.12 1.41
CA LEU A 94 13.94 0.26 1.75
C LEU A 94 15.18 1.15 1.92
N TYR A 95 16.27 0.59 2.48
CA TYR A 95 17.57 1.25 2.57
C TYR A 95 18.18 1.49 1.19
N ALA A 96 18.16 0.48 0.31
CA ALA A 96 18.68 0.60 -1.06
C ALA A 96 17.91 1.62 -1.91
N LEU A 97 16.65 1.90 -1.56
CA LEU A 97 15.84 2.96 -2.17
C LEU A 97 16.12 4.34 -1.55
N GLY A 98 16.89 4.43 -0.47
CA GLY A 98 17.14 5.68 0.24
C GLY A 98 15.97 6.16 1.11
N GLY A 99 14.96 5.32 1.36
CA GLY A 99 13.81 5.68 2.20
C GLY A 99 14.08 5.63 3.70
N VAL A 100 15.20 5.02 4.11
CA VAL A 100 15.66 4.94 5.50
C VAL A 100 17.18 4.96 5.56
N ASP A 101 17.75 5.67 6.54
CA ASP A 101 19.21 5.72 6.76
C ASP A 101 19.67 4.84 7.95
N ASP A 102 20.99 4.83 8.21
CA ASP A 102 21.59 4.06 9.30
C ASP A 102 21.08 4.48 10.70
N SER A 103 20.52 5.69 10.81
CA SER A 103 19.92 6.20 12.05
C SER A 103 18.42 5.91 12.15
N LEU A 104 17.87 5.11 11.22
CA LEU A 104 16.45 4.83 11.08
C LEU A 104 15.60 6.09 10.85
N THR A 105 16.20 7.14 10.28
CA THR A 105 15.46 8.33 9.85
C THR A 105 14.75 8.03 8.54
N LEU A 106 13.47 8.39 8.46
CA LEU A 106 12.65 8.23 7.27
C LEU A 106 12.89 9.39 6.30
N HIS A 107 13.05 9.07 5.03
CA HIS A 107 13.27 10.03 3.96
C HIS A 107 12.26 9.79 2.84
N ALA A 108 11.83 10.87 2.20
CA ALA A 108 11.19 10.76 0.89
C ALA A 108 12.19 10.18 -0.10
N VAL A 109 11.72 9.33 -1.00
CA VAL A 109 12.63 8.73 -1.97
C VAL A 109 12.76 9.62 -3.20
N ASP A 110 14.00 9.85 -3.61
CA ASP A 110 14.32 10.55 -4.85
C ASP A 110 13.84 9.73 -6.07
N PRO A 111 12.90 10.25 -6.89
CA PRO A 111 12.43 9.56 -8.08
C PRO A 111 13.52 9.22 -9.10
N GLU A 112 14.68 9.90 -9.05
CA GLU A 112 15.85 9.58 -9.87
C GLU A 112 16.33 8.14 -9.68
N VAL A 113 16.14 7.55 -8.49
CA VAL A 113 16.58 6.19 -8.15
C VAL A 113 16.00 5.13 -9.08
N TRP A 114 14.84 5.40 -9.68
CA TRP A 114 14.13 4.46 -10.54
C TRP A 114 13.78 4.99 -11.93
N ARG A 115 14.22 6.18 -12.30
CA ARG A 115 13.90 6.79 -13.62
C ARG A 115 14.25 5.87 -14.79
N ASP A 116 15.44 5.26 -14.76
CA ASP A 116 15.94 4.42 -15.87
C ASP A 116 15.69 2.92 -15.65
N ARG A 117 14.88 2.57 -14.65
CA ARG A 117 14.57 1.17 -14.36
C ARG A 117 13.47 0.68 -15.29
N PRO A 118 13.54 -0.58 -15.77
CA PRO A 118 12.50 -1.12 -16.63
C PRO A 118 11.19 -1.31 -15.84
N ASP A 119 10.05 -1.22 -16.51
CA ASP A 119 8.73 -1.35 -15.87
C ASP A 119 8.55 -2.65 -15.07
N ARG A 120 9.14 -3.75 -15.54
CA ARG A 120 9.14 -5.05 -14.83
C ARG A 120 9.83 -4.99 -13.47
N TRP A 121 10.77 -4.07 -13.28
CA TRP A 121 11.46 -3.85 -12.01
C TRP A 121 10.55 -3.05 -11.08
N MET A 122 9.93 -1.98 -11.61
CA MET A 122 9.01 -1.14 -10.86
C MET A 122 7.77 -1.91 -10.39
N ALA A 123 7.19 -2.75 -11.24
CA ALA A 123 6.07 -3.62 -10.90
C ALA A 123 6.40 -4.53 -9.70
N ARG A 124 7.59 -5.17 -9.72
CA ARG A 124 8.04 -6.03 -8.63
C ARG A 124 8.32 -5.26 -7.34
N LEU A 125 8.93 -4.08 -7.45
CA LEU A 125 9.13 -3.20 -6.30
C LEU A 125 7.78 -2.83 -5.66
N CYS A 126 6.82 -2.37 -6.46
CA CYS A 126 5.51 -1.99 -5.97
C CYS A 126 4.75 -3.17 -5.34
N TYR A 127 4.89 -4.36 -5.91
CA TYR A 127 4.34 -5.58 -5.34
C TYR A 127 5.01 -5.97 -4.02
N ALA A 128 6.34 -5.87 -3.93
CA ALA A 128 7.07 -6.08 -2.68
C ALA A 128 6.62 -5.09 -1.60
N LEU A 129 6.50 -3.80 -1.93
CA LEU A 129 6.01 -2.78 -1.00
C LEU A 129 4.55 -3.05 -0.56
N ALA A 130 3.71 -3.56 -1.47
CA ALA A 130 2.36 -3.99 -1.15
C ALA A 130 2.34 -5.15 -0.14
N LEU A 131 3.18 -6.17 -0.36
CA LEU A 131 3.33 -7.29 0.58
C LEU A 131 3.83 -6.79 1.93
N LEU A 132 4.85 -5.94 1.96
CA LEU A 132 5.43 -5.42 3.21
C LEU A 132 4.39 -4.71 4.08
N VAL A 133 3.35 -4.09 3.53
CA VAL A 133 2.29 -3.43 4.31
C VAL A 133 1.10 -4.33 4.65
N GLU A 134 1.03 -5.56 4.14
CA GLU A 134 -0.04 -6.52 4.47
C GLU A 134 -0.18 -6.78 5.98
N PRO A 135 0.89 -7.00 6.76
CA PRO A 135 0.79 -7.24 8.20
C PRO A 135 0.09 -6.10 8.95
N LEU A 136 0.25 -4.85 8.49
CA LEU A 136 -0.41 -3.69 9.08
C LEU A 136 -1.89 -3.62 8.69
N ARG A 137 -2.23 -3.98 7.46
CA ARG A 137 -3.60 -3.89 6.93
C ARG A 137 -4.48 -5.03 7.41
N ASN A 138 -3.93 -6.25 7.46
CA ASN A 138 -4.64 -7.44 7.85
C ASN A 138 -3.69 -8.44 8.52
N PRO A 139 -3.38 -8.25 9.83
CA PRO A 139 -2.51 -9.15 10.57
C PRO A 139 -2.96 -10.62 10.50
N ALA A 140 -4.27 -10.86 10.43
CA ALA A 140 -4.82 -12.22 10.36
C ALA A 140 -4.53 -12.92 9.02
N ALA A 141 -4.31 -12.17 7.94
CA ALA A 141 -3.95 -12.73 6.64
C ALA A 141 -2.44 -13.06 6.51
N LEU A 142 -1.61 -12.66 7.48
CA LEU A 142 -0.16 -12.84 7.40
C LEU A 142 0.23 -14.32 7.25
N LEU A 143 -0.45 -15.23 7.96
CA LEU A 143 -0.18 -16.68 7.88
C LEU A 143 -0.40 -17.27 6.47
N GLY A 144 -1.22 -16.62 5.64
CA GLY A 144 -1.43 -16.99 4.23
C GLY A 144 -0.71 -16.08 3.24
N SER A 145 0.09 -15.12 3.71
CA SER A 145 0.82 -14.17 2.86
C SER A 145 2.00 -14.83 2.19
N ARG A 146 2.35 -14.37 0.99
CA ARG A 146 3.58 -14.80 0.29
C ARG A 146 4.86 -14.38 1.01
N LEU A 147 4.79 -13.41 1.93
CA LEU A 147 5.92 -13.10 2.81
C LEU A 147 6.39 -14.33 3.60
N MET A 148 5.50 -15.27 3.90
CA MET A 148 5.82 -16.52 4.62
C MET A 148 6.52 -17.56 3.74
N GLN A 149 6.71 -17.29 2.45
CA GLN A 149 7.49 -18.14 1.55
C GLN A 149 8.98 -17.77 1.55
N LEU A 150 9.34 -16.67 2.21
CA LEU A 150 10.73 -16.23 2.32
C LEU A 150 11.40 -16.95 3.49
N ASP A 151 12.53 -17.56 3.21
CA ASP A 151 13.42 -18.08 4.24
C ASP A 151 14.04 -16.94 5.06
N GLU A 152 14.63 -17.29 6.19
CA GLU A 152 15.29 -16.31 7.05
C GLU A 152 16.31 -15.49 6.25
N ASP A 153 17.12 -16.14 5.40
CA ASP A 153 18.19 -15.57 4.57
C ASP A 153 17.76 -14.90 3.26
N ALA A 154 16.45 -14.75 3.03
CA ALA A 154 15.96 -14.02 1.88
C ALA A 154 16.46 -12.56 1.85
N GLY A 155 16.82 -12.08 0.67
CA GLY A 155 17.18 -10.69 0.43
C GLY A 155 16.12 -9.92 -0.37
N PRO A 156 16.40 -8.67 -0.75
CA PRO A 156 15.50 -7.82 -1.54
C PRO A 156 15.09 -8.44 -2.88
N ARG A 157 15.98 -9.25 -3.47
CA ARG A 157 15.73 -9.89 -4.77
C ARG A 157 14.67 -10.98 -4.64
N GLU A 158 14.75 -11.81 -3.62
CA GLU A 158 13.79 -12.88 -3.33
C GLU A 158 12.43 -12.29 -2.95
N LEU A 159 12.42 -11.22 -2.15
CA LEU A 159 11.21 -10.46 -1.83
C LEU A 159 10.53 -9.91 -3.11
N ALA A 160 11.29 -9.29 -4.00
CA ALA A 160 10.77 -8.80 -5.28
C ALA A 160 10.31 -9.94 -6.22
N ALA A 161 10.87 -11.15 -6.07
CA ALA A 161 10.52 -12.31 -6.87
C ALA A 161 9.21 -13.00 -6.44
N LEU A 162 8.61 -12.61 -5.31
CA LEU A 162 7.30 -13.12 -4.87
C LEU A 162 6.13 -12.69 -5.78
N ALA A 163 6.33 -11.67 -6.62
CA ALA A 163 5.41 -11.30 -7.69
C ALA A 163 5.52 -12.27 -8.86
N THR A 164 4.40 -12.87 -9.25
CA THR A 164 4.35 -13.77 -10.41
C THR A 164 4.49 -12.98 -11.72
N ALA A 165 4.78 -13.67 -12.82
CA ALA A 165 4.83 -13.04 -14.15
C ALA A 165 3.48 -12.40 -14.54
N ASP A 166 2.37 -13.07 -14.21
CA ASP A 166 1.02 -12.58 -14.49
C ASP A 166 0.68 -11.32 -13.68
N GLU A 167 1.10 -11.26 -12.42
CA GLU A 167 0.91 -10.06 -11.58
C GLU A 167 1.78 -8.89 -12.06
N VAL A 168 3.02 -9.16 -12.47
CA VAL A 168 3.88 -8.13 -13.08
C VAL A 168 3.24 -7.60 -14.36
N ALA A 169 2.74 -8.47 -15.23
CA ALA A 169 2.08 -8.07 -16.48
C ALA A 169 0.79 -7.27 -16.21
N ASP A 170 -0.05 -7.72 -15.25
CA ASP A 170 -1.26 -7.01 -14.86
C ASP A 170 -0.96 -5.65 -14.22
N LEU A 171 0.09 -5.52 -13.39
CA LEU A 171 0.49 -4.21 -12.82
C LEU A 171 0.93 -3.22 -13.90
N ILE A 172 1.71 -3.69 -14.89
CA ILE A 172 2.11 -2.86 -16.02
C ILE A 172 0.87 -2.38 -16.78
N ALA A 173 -0.06 -3.29 -17.09
CA ALA A 173 -1.30 -2.93 -17.78
C ALA A 173 -2.18 -1.97 -16.97
N MET A 174 -2.23 -2.10 -15.64
CA MET A 174 -2.90 -1.14 -14.75
C MET A 174 -2.23 0.24 -14.81
N ARG A 175 -0.89 0.30 -14.77
CA ARG A 175 -0.13 1.55 -14.87
C ARG A 175 -0.37 2.22 -16.20
N ASP A 176 -0.35 1.47 -17.30
CA ASP A 176 -0.58 2.00 -18.64
C ASP A 176 -1.98 2.60 -18.74
N LEU A 177 -3.00 1.88 -18.26
CA LEU A 177 -4.38 2.38 -18.21
C LEU A 177 -4.51 3.64 -17.34
N ALA A 178 -3.88 3.66 -16.17
CA ALA A 178 -3.88 4.82 -15.30
C ALA A 178 -3.13 6.02 -15.93
N SER A 179 -2.07 5.77 -16.68
CA SER A 179 -1.33 6.81 -17.40
C SER A 179 -2.15 7.41 -18.54
N GLU A 180 -2.97 6.59 -19.20
CA GLU A 180 -3.89 7.04 -20.23
C GLU A 180 -5.08 7.83 -19.66
N THR A 181 -5.62 7.40 -18.51
CA THR A 181 -6.94 7.87 -18.04
C THR A 181 -6.88 8.76 -16.80
N LEU A 182 -6.03 8.43 -15.83
CA LEU A 182 -5.99 9.07 -14.53
C LEU A 182 -4.97 10.21 -14.49
N LEU A 183 -3.72 9.95 -14.92
CA LEU A 183 -2.65 10.94 -14.82
C LEU A 183 -2.95 12.26 -15.56
N PRO A 184 -3.57 12.28 -16.76
CA PRO A 184 -3.93 13.53 -17.42
C PRO A 184 -4.92 14.38 -16.61
N ALA A 185 -5.80 13.74 -15.84
CA ALA A 185 -6.76 14.43 -14.98
C ALA A 185 -6.12 14.98 -13.69
N LEU A 186 -4.96 14.46 -13.33
CA LEU A 186 -4.14 14.88 -12.18
C LEU A 186 -3.06 15.90 -12.57
N ALA A 187 -2.69 15.99 -13.85
CA ALA A 187 -1.68 16.91 -14.34
C ALA A 187 -1.96 18.36 -13.91
N GLY A 188 -0.94 19.02 -13.34
CA GLY A 188 -1.02 20.41 -12.86
C GLY A 188 -1.70 20.58 -11.51
N LYS A 189 -2.11 19.50 -10.83
CA LYS A 189 -2.59 19.55 -9.45
C LYS A 189 -1.48 19.09 -8.50
N PRO A 190 -1.27 19.77 -7.36
CA PRO A 190 -0.41 19.24 -6.32
C PRO A 190 -0.96 17.87 -5.88
N ALA A 191 -0.15 16.84 -6.02
CA ALA A 191 -0.45 15.52 -5.49
C ALA A 191 0.54 15.24 -4.37
N GLU A 192 0.03 14.98 -3.17
CA GLU A 192 0.82 14.56 -2.03
C GLU A 192 0.39 13.13 -1.67
N SER A 193 1.34 12.20 -1.61
CA SER A 193 1.08 10.83 -1.22
C SER A 193 1.31 10.63 0.27
N GLY A 194 0.22 10.64 1.05
CA GLY A 194 0.27 10.22 2.45
C GLY A 194 -0.79 10.87 3.33
N PRO A 195 -1.03 10.31 4.53
CA PRO A 195 -1.77 10.99 5.57
C PRO A 195 -0.89 12.13 6.11
N ASN A 196 -1.01 13.32 5.52
CA ASN A 196 -0.35 14.52 6.03
C ASN A 196 -1.01 15.01 7.32
N VAL A 197 -0.97 14.20 8.38
CA VAL A 197 -0.54 14.78 9.65
C VAL A 197 0.98 14.79 9.58
N ARG A 198 1.51 15.78 8.86
CA ARG A 198 2.84 16.31 9.17
C ARG A 198 2.72 16.80 10.61
N TRP A 199 2.96 15.91 11.57
CA TRP A 199 3.16 16.31 12.96
C TRP A 199 4.27 17.33 12.90
N GLN A 200 3.91 18.60 12.98
CA GLN A 200 4.87 19.68 13.01
C GLN A 200 5.73 19.42 14.25
N ARG A 201 6.88 18.77 14.06
CA ARG A 201 8.00 18.96 14.97
C ARG A 201 8.42 20.40 14.77
N GLY A 202 7.75 21.30 15.50
CA GLY A 202 8.33 22.56 15.90
C GLY A 202 9.58 22.23 16.71
N SER A 203 10.70 22.04 16.02
CA SER A 203 12.02 22.08 16.61
C SER A 203 12.69 23.34 16.06
N PRO A 204 13.07 24.30 16.91
CA PRO A 204 13.69 25.53 16.46
C PRO A 204 14.94 25.18 15.66
N ARG A 205 15.12 25.82 14.50
CA ARG A 205 16.38 25.83 13.75
C ARG A 205 17.53 26.19 14.70
N ARG A 206 18.21 25.19 15.27
CA ARG A 206 19.51 25.40 15.90
C ARG A 206 20.51 25.58 14.78
N ARG A 207 20.98 26.82 14.61
CA ARG A 207 22.12 27.16 13.76
C ARG A 207 23.27 26.21 14.09
N ARG A 208 23.77 25.51 13.07
CA ARG A 208 25.05 24.79 13.17
C ARG A 208 26.18 25.83 13.36
N PRO A 209 27.09 25.64 14.31
CA PRO A 209 28.36 26.34 14.28
C PRO A 209 29.31 25.67 13.28
N ASP A 210 30.04 26.52 12.57
CA ASP A 210 31.16 26.20 11.70
C ASP A 210 32.19 25.30 12.43
N ARG A 211 32.58 24.18 11.80
CA ARG A 211 33.82 23.47 12.16
C ARG A 211 34.52 23.00 10.90
N ARG A 212 35.65 23.66 10.63
CA ARG A 212 36.72 23.20 9.73
C ARG A 212 37.54 22.08 10.39
N GLY A 213 38.06 21.20 9.54
CA GLY A 213 39.15 20.24 9.79
C GLY A 213 38.67 18.85 10.24
N SER A 214 39.29 17.72 9.88
CA SER A 214 40.32 17.36 8.89
C SER A 214 40.41 15.82 8.92
N VAL A 215 40.51 15.19 7.75
CA VAL A 215 41.22 13.95 7.35
C VAL A 215 41.35 12.76 8.34
N ALA A 216 40.89 11.57 7.91
CA ALA A 216 41.65 10.31 7.75
C ALA A 216 40.75 9.06 7.88
N GLY A 217 40.98 8.06 7.02
CA GLY A 217 40.04 6.96 6.76
C GLY A 217 40.14 5.71 7.63
N ARG A 218 39.30 4.72 7.29
CA ARG A 218 39.58 3.28 7.33
C ARG A 218 38.44 2.48 6.72
N GLN A 219 38.81 1.50 5.90
CA GLN A 219 37.98 0.36 5.49
C GLN A 219 37.73 -0.56 6.71
N GLY A 220 36.57 -1.21 6.74
CA GLY A 220 36.26 -2.28 7.68
C GLY A 220 34.84 -2.78 7.46
N GLU A 221 34.72 -4.04 7.04
CA GLU A 221 33.49 -4.82 6.91
C GLU A 221 32.62 -4.70 8.17
N SER A 222 31.34 -4.33 8.03
CA SER A 222 30.41 -4.34 9.14
C SER A 222 29.21 -5.22 8.81
N GLY A 223 29.26 -6.44 9.33
CA GLY A 223 28.07 -7.28 9.47
C GLY A 223 27.01 -6.53 10.28
N TRP A 224 25.81 -6.45 9.71
CA TRP A 224 24.67 -5.82 10.34
C TRP A 224 24.33 -6.56 11.64
N GLN A 225 24.53 -5.89 12.77
CA GLN A 225 24.01 -6.30 14.08
C GLN A 225 22.96 -5.27 14.51
N PRO A 226 21.69 -5.66 14.75
CA PRO A 226 20.68 -4.71 15.16
C PRO A 226 20.99 -4.20 16.58
N PRO A 227 20.77 -2.90 16.87
CA PRO A 227 20.97 -2.35 18.20
C PRO A 227 20.01 -3.01 19.20
N GLN A 228 20.57 -3.67 20.20
CA GLN A 228 19.82 -4.20 21.33
C GLN A 228 19.50 -3.06 22.30
N GLY A 229 18.20 -2.82 22.54
CA GLY A 229 17.75 -1.98 23.64
C GLY A 229 17.15 -0.63 23.24
N ALA A 230 15.90 -0.65 22.81
CA ALA A 230 14.96 0.47 22.97
C ALA A 230 13.52 -0.05 22.91
N TRP A 231 13.17 -0.95 23.83
CA TRP A 231 11.77 -1.31 24.08
C TRP A 231 11.13 -0.21 24.92
N MET A 232 10.85 0.94 24.30
CA MET A 232 9.93 1.92 24.87
C MET A 232 8.58 1.73 24.20
N LEU A 233 7.63 1.23 24.98
CA LEU A 233 6.20 1.11 24.66
C LEU A 233 5.67 2.46 24.17
N TYR A 234 5.73 2.68 22.87
CA TYR A 234 5.12 3.82 22.20
C TYR A 234 3.85 3.33 21.50
N VAL A 235 2.73 3.43 22.22
CA VAL A 235 1.40 3.26 21.64
C VAL A 235 1.11 4.54 20.85
N PRO A 236 0.93 4.50 19.52
CA PRO A 236 0.55 5.71 18.79
C PRO A 236 -0.86 6.12 19.27
N PRO A 237 -1.07 7.40 19.63
CA PRO A 237 -2.39 7.86 20.04
C PRO A 237 -3.35 7.72 18.86
N ALA A 238 -4.47 7.05 19.09
CA ALA A 238 -5.60 6.98 18.16
C ALA A 238 -6.15 8.39 17.94
N GLY A 239 -5.68 9.05 16.88
CA GLY A 239 -6.19 10.33 16.40
C GLY A 239 -7.43 10.12 15.54
N PHE A 240 -8.54 10.61 16.05
CA PHE A 240 -9.88 10.58 15.46
C PHE A 240 -10.04 11.75 14.47
N GLU A 241 -10.00 11.48 13.17
CA GLU A 241 -10.72 12.17 12.09
C GLU A 241 -10.76 11.27 10.84
N PRO A 242 -11.81 11.31 10.01
CA PRO A 242 -12.24 10.19 9.19
C PRO A 242 -11.40 10.04 7.91
N ALA A 243 -10.34 9.23 7.99
CA ALA A 243 -9.83 8.57 6.80
C ALA A 243 -10.89 7.58 6.32
N HIS A 244 -11.46 7.81 5.13
CA HIS A 244 -12.30 6.83 4.46
C HIS A 244 -11.64 5.45 4.52
N PRO A 245 -12.37 4.37 4.87
CA PRO A 245 -11.80 3.04 4.79
C PRO A 245 -11.43 2.82 3.32
N PRO A 246 -10.21 2.34 3.02
CA PRO A 246 -9.97 1.83 1.69
C PRO A 246 -11.03 0.73 1.45
N PRO A 247 -11.75 0.75 0.32
CA PRO A 247 -12.48 -0.43 -0.11
C PRO A 247 -11.50 -1.62 -0.15
N GLU A 248 -12.02 -2.83 0.02
CA GLU A 248 -11.21 -4.03 -0.18
C GLU A 248 -10.70 -4.01 -1.64
N GLY A 249 -9.38 -3.80 -1.80
CA GLY A 249 -8.72 -3.44 -3.06
C GLY A 249 -8.34 -1.96 -3.04
N GLY A 250 -7.07 -1.62 -3.28
CA GLY A 250 -6.56 -0.24 -3.29
C GLY A 250 -7.53 0.74 -3.94
N ALA A 251 -7.59 1.99 -3.48
CA ALA A 251 -8.65 2.96 -3.80
C ALA A 251 -8.77 3.32 -5.30
N LEU A 252 -7.99 2.67 -6.15
CA LEU A 252 -7.96 2.78 -7.60
C LEU A 252 -8.18 1.43 -8.32
N SER A 253 -8.27 0.31 -7.60
CA SER A 253 -8.42 -1.03 -8.21
C SER A 253 -9.81 -1.29 -8.75
N PRO A 254 -10.92 -1.05 -8.03
CA PRO A 254 -12.24 -1.10 -8.63
C PRO A 254 -12.45 -0.07 -9.76
N GLU A 255 -11.84 1.10 -9.64
CA GLU A 255 -11.98 2.26 -10.52
C GLU A 255 -11.25 2.06 -11.86
N LEU A 256 -10.07 1.41 -11.83
CA LEU A 256 -9.33 1.02 -13.04
C LEU A 256 -9.87 -0.27 -13.67
N ARG A 257 -10.51 -1.16 -12.89
CA ARG A 257 -10.94 -2.48 -13.37
C ARG A 257 -12.41 -2.56 -13.74
N GLY A 258 -13.24 -1.56 -13.43
CA GLY A 258 -14.70 -1.67 -13.61
C GLY A 258 -15.31 -2.87 -12.85
N LEU A 259 -16.60 -3.13 -13.05
CA LEU A 259 -17.38 -4.08 -12.25
C LEU A 259 -16.84 -5.52 -12.26
N TRP A 260 -16.28 -5.95 -11.13
CA TRP A 260 -16.23 -7.37 -10.77
C TRP A 260 -17.57 -7.78 -10.18
N GLY A 261 -18.48 -8.20 -11.05
CA GLY A 261 -19.59 -9.04 -10.64
C GLY A 261 -19.03 -10.40 -10.23
N ASN A 262 -18.96 -10.68 -8.94
CA ASN A 262 -18.75 -12.04 -8.43
C ASN A 262 -19.74 -12.99 -9.12
N ALA A 263 -19.30 -13.81 -10.06
CA ALA A 263 -20.12 -14.83 -10.72
C ALA A 263 -20.72 -15.83 -9.69
N ALA A 264 -20.09 -15.95 -8.52
CA ALA A 264 -20.59 -16.72 -7.38
C ALA A 264 -21.80 -16.07 -6.66
N TYR A 265 -22.03 -14.76 -6.82
CA TYR A 265 -23.13 -14.05 -6.16
C TYR A 265 -24.43 -14.10 -6.99
N VAL A 266 -24.31 -14.10 -8.33
CA VAL A 266 -25.45 -14.21 -9.26
C VAL A 266 -26.12 -15.59 -9.14
N THR A 267 -25.32 -16.65 -9.11
CA THR A 267 -25.82 -18.04 -9.01
C THR A 267 -26.55 -18.34 -7.69
N ARG A 268 -26.24 -17.64 -6.59
CA ARG A 268 -26.94 -17.81 -5.31
C ARG A 268 -28.29 -17.10 -5.25
N ARG A 269 -28.46 -15.98 -5.97
CA ARG A 269 -29.73 -15.24 -6.04
C ARG A 269 -30.72 -15.93 -6.99
N GLU A 270 -30.24 -16.49 -8.10
CA GLU A 270 -31.09 -17.21 -9.06
C GLU A 270 -31.66 -18.51 -8.48
N ARG A 271 -30.88 -19.26 -7.68
CA ARG A 271 -31.40 -20.46 -6.97
C ARG A 271 -32.48 -20.17 -5.93
N ARG A 272 -32.58 -18.93 -5.43
CA ARG A 272 -33.60 -18.55 -4.45
C ARG A 272 -34.90 -18.07 -5.09
N ILE A 273 -34.87 -17.67 -6.35
CA ILE A 273 -36.03 -17.22 -7.14
C ILE A 273 -36.65 -18.41 -7.90
N ALA A 274 -35.87 -19.45 -8.22
CA ALA A 274 -36.33 -20.64 -8.94
C ALA A 274 -36.88 -21.77 -8.04
N ARG A 275 -37.69 -21.45 -7.02
CA ARG A 275 -38.64 -22.42 -6.44
C ARG A 275 -40.07 -22.02 -6.84
N PRO A 276 -40.55 -22.43 -8.02
CA PRO A 276 -41.99 -22.51 -8.23
C PRO A 276 -42.52 -23.65 -7.35
N GLY A 277 -43.67 -23.41 -6.73
CA GLY A 277 -44.38 -24.41 -5.94
C GLY A 277 -44.53 -25.72 -6.72
N ALA A 278 -44.34 -26.81 -5.99
CA ALA A 278 -44.74 -28.14 -6.40
C ALA A 278 -45.72 -28.67 -5.33
N PRO A 279 -46.72 -29.46 -5.75
CA PRO A 279 -48.01 -29.66 -5.09
C PRO A 279 -47.94 -30.33 -3.71
#